data_AF-A0A1V0URM1-F1
#
_entry.id   AF-A0A1V0URM1-F1
#
_cell.length_a   1.000
_cell.length_b   1.000
_cell.length_c   1.000
_cell.angle_alpha   90.00
_cell.angle_beta   90.00
_cell.angle_gamma   90.00
#
_symmetry.space_group_name_H-M   'P 1'
#
loop_
_entity.id
_entity.type
_entity.pdbx_description
1 polymer ?
#
loop_
_entity_poly.entity_id
_entity_poly.type
_entity_poly.pdbx_seq_one_letter_code
_entity_poly.pdbx_strand_id
1 'polypeptide(L)'
;MTKVAELSSDLATLTAEINAYKRVAGEAIFEIGRRLRKVKEEKLAEKQGEGWLKWCESLEFTRQTADKFIQAFEQFGDVRDVAHIQMGKVFEMIQLPYNIDRQEFIENPHTVPSTGQTKTVEDMTVRELREVKAALKAEEKARKEAEMRAQKALERAEVAKDMLRSNREQTKTEYVPDPWISDRLKRYEARYGDIDGTVTERVSNHIEVDGAAEQFADDVQTLLLNYAHLTTFKASFTGISDEAYENYVTSLDALKEFINGMQRVLDGAPRGKTEVIDI
;
A
#
# COMPACT_ATOMS: atom_id res chain seq x y z
N MET A 1 -14.76 65.24 0.68
CA MET A 1 -15.75 64.60 -0.22
C MET A 1 -15.00 64.01 -1.39
N THR A 2 -14.76 62.71 -1.35
CA THR A 2 -14.17 61.96 -2.47
C THR A 2 -15.21 61.93 -3.58
N LYS A 3 -14.88 62.47 -4.76
CA LYS A 3 -15.72 62.32 -5.97
C LYS A 3 -15.93 60.83 -6.19
N VAL A 4 -17.16 60.34 -6.00
CA VAL A 4 -17.53 59.00 -6.46
C VAL A 4 -17.47 59.07 -7.98
N ALA A 5 -16.53 58.35 -8.59
CA ALA A 5 -16.45 58.25 -10.03
C ALA A 5 -17.77 57.64 -10.55
N GLU A 6 -18.34 58.23 -11.59
CA GLU A 6 -19.51 57.65 -12.25
C GLU A 6 -19.13 56.29 -12.85
N LEU A 7 -19.97 55.28 -12.62
CA LEU A 7 -19.77 53.93 -13.15
C LEU A 7 -20.03 53.90 -14.66
N SER A 8 -19.26 53.10 -15.39
CA SER A 8 -19.52 52.84 -16.81
C SER A 8 -20.88 52.16 -17.00
N SER A 9 -21.57 52.48 -18.11
CA SER A 9 -22.79 51.78 -18.53
C SER A 9 -22.50 50.56 -19.43
N ASP A 10 -21.24 50.35 -19.81
CA ASP A 10 -20.82 49.23 -20.65
C ASP A 10 -20.45 48.00 -19.80
N LEU A 11 -21.11 46.86 -20.08
CA LEU A 11 -20.93 45.62 -19.33
C LEU A 11 -19.50 45.06 -19.45
N ALA A 12 -18.86 45.18 -20.62
CA ALA A 12 -17.50 44.70 -20.81
C ALA A 12 -16.50 45.50 -19.97
N THR A 13 -16.66 46.83 -19.94
CA THR A 13 -15.88 47.73 -19.08
C THR A 13 -16.04 47.39 -17.60
N LEU A 14 -17.29 47.26 -17.12
CA LEU A 14 -17.55 46.89 -15.72
C LEU A 14 -16.97 45.50 -15.37
N THR A 15 -17.02 44.54 -16.30
CA THR A 15 -16.44 43.20 -16.11
C THR A 15 -14.91 43.27 -15.98
N ALA A 16 -14.25 44.08 -16.81
CA ALA A 16 -12.80 44.29 -16.75
C ALA A 16 -12.39 44.96 -15.42
N GLU A 17 -13.12 45.99 -14.98
CA GLU A 17 -12.90 46.67 -13.70
C GLU A 17 -13.06 45.72 -12.51
N ILE A 18 -14.14 44.93 -12.48
CA ILE A 18 -14.39 43.94 -11.42
C ILE A 18 -13.25 42.90 -11.38
N ASN A 19 -12.80 42.42 -12.54
CA ASN A 19 -11.69 41.46 -12.59
C ASN A 19 -10.36 42.08 -12.15
N ALA A 20 -10.11 43.36 -12.45
CA ALA A 20 -8.95 44.08 -11.95
C ALA A 20 -8.98 44.19 -10.41
N TYR A 21 -10.12 44.58 -9.82
CA TYR A 21 -10.27 44.62 -8.36
C TYR A 21 -10.12 43.24 -7.70
N LYS A 22 -10.65 42.18 -8.34
CA LYS A 22 -10.45 40.80 -7.87
C LYS A 22 -8.97 40.42 -7.85
N ARG A 23 -8.21 40.81 -8.88
CA ARG A 23 -6.76 40.55 -8.95
C ARG A 23 -6.01 41.24 -7.81
N VAL A 24 -6.30 42.54 -7.59
CA VAL A 24 -5.71 43.31 -6.49
C VAL A 24 -6.06 42.69 -5.14
N ALA A 25 -7.31 42.24 -4.95
CA ALA A 25 -7.71 41.56 -3.72
C ALA A 25 -6.99 40.22 -3.54
N GLY A 26 -6.73 39.47 -4.61
CA GLY A 26 -5.94 38.24 -4.59
C GLY A 26 -4.48 38.48 -4.20
N GLU A 27 -3.83 39.47 -4.81
CA GLU A 27 -2.45 39.87 -4.50
C GLU A 27 -2.29 40.34 -3.05
N ALA A 28 -3.28 41.05 -2.52
CA ALA A 28 -3.28 41.55 -1.15
C ALA A 28 -3.10 40.42 -0.11
N ILE A 29 -3.60 39.21 -0.38
CA ILE A 29 -3.48 38.05 0.50
C ILE A 29 -2.00 37.71 0.73
N PHE A 30 -1.22 37.65 -0.35
CA PHE A 30 0.20 37.29 -0.29
C PHE A 30 1.03 38.41 0.32
N GLU A 31 0.71 39.67 0.00
CA GLU A 31 1.40 40.84 0.58
C GLU A 31 1.12 41.03 2.08
N ILE A 32 -0.10 40.70 2.54
CA ILE A 32 -0.43 40.61 3.97
C ILE A 32 0.40 39.49 4.61
N GLY A 33 0.40 38.29 4.02
CA GLY A 33 1.18 37.14 4.49
C GLY A 33 2.67 37.45 4.65
N ARG A 34 3.27 38.10 3.66
CA ARG A 34 4.67 38.53 3.66
C ARG A 34 4.99 39.48 4.82
N ARG A 35 4.13 40.47 5.10
CA ARG A 35 4.31 41.42 6.22
C ARG A 35 4.13 40.75 7.57
N LEU A 36 3.10 39.91 7.71
CA LEU A 36 2.88 39.11 8.91
C LEU A 36 4.09 38.21 9.21
N ARG A 37 4.64 37.54 8.19
CA ARG A 37 5.83 36.69 8.33
C ARG A 37 7.03 37.49 8.83
N LYS A 38 7.31 38.64 8.22
CA LYS A 38 8.41 39.52 8.65
C LYS A 38 8.28 39.92 10.12
N VAL A 39 7.10 40.36 10.55
CA VAL A 39 6.86 40.75 11.95
C VAL A 39 7.09 39.58 12.90
N LYS A 40 6.67 38.37 12.52
CA LYS A 40 6.84 37.14 13.30
C LYS A 40 8.31 36.68 13.38
N GLU A 41 9.03 36.66 12.26
CA GLU A 41 10.42 36.21 12.18
C GLU A 41 11.38 37.17 12.90
N GLU A 42 11.20 38.48 12.69
CA GLU A 42 12.04 39.52 13.29
C GLU A 42 11.63 39.88 14.71
N LYS A 43 10.55 39.26 15.23
CA LYS A 43 9.98 39.52 16.56
C LYS A 43 9.66 41.00 16.80
N LEU A 44 9.11 41.67 15.79
CA LEU A 44 8.91 43.13 15.83
C LEU A 44 7.85 43.54 16.85
N ALA A 45 6.76 42.78 16.97
CA ALA A 45 5.73 43.02 17.96
C ALA A 45 6.32 42.92 19.38
N GLU A 46 7.10 41.85 19.64
CA GLU A 46 7.77 41.64 20.95
C GLU A 46 8.74 42.77 21.29
N LYS A 47 9.53 43.24 20.31
CA LYS A 47 10.48 44.34 20.51
C LYS A 47 9.81 45.66 20.88
N GLN A 48 8.56 45.88 20.47
CA GLN A 48 7.79 47.07 20.83
C GLN A 48 7.01 46.91 22.14
N GLY A 49 7.19 45.81 22.86
CA GLY A 49 6.48 45.53 24.11
C GLY A 49 5.05 45.03 23.91
N GLU A 50 4.62 44.86 22.65
CA GLU A 50 3.42 44.10 22.31
C GLU A 50 3.76 42.61 22.23
N GLY A 51 2.75 41.73 22.15
CA GLY A 51 2.95 40.31 21.85
C GLY A 51 2.40 39.99 20.47
N TRP A 52 2.99 39.03 19.75
CA TRP A 52 2.51 38.59 18.43
C TRP A 52 0.99 38.42 18.35
N LEU A 53 0.39 37.77 19.36
CA LEU A 53 -1.06 37.53 19.41
C LEU A 53 -1.86 38.84 19.55
N LYS A 54 -1.47 39.73 20.46
CA LYS A 54 -2.13 41.02 20.68
C LYS A 54 -2.02 41.91 19.45
N TRP A 55 -0.87 41.87 18.77
CA TRP A 55 -0.66 42.60 17.53
C TRP A 55 -1.53 42.05 16.37
N CYS A 56 -1.70 40.72 16.29
CA CYS A 56 -2.65 40.15 15.33
C CYS A 56 -4.09 40.58 15.63
N GLU A 57 -4.48 40.60 16.91
CA GLU A 57 -5.82 41.02 17.34
C GLU A 57 -6.09 42.49 17.02
N SER A 58 -5.09 43.38 17.11
CA SER A 58 -5.24 44.80 16.73
C SER A 58 -5.46 45.01 15.24
N LEU A 59 -5.13 44.01 14.40
CA LEU A 59 -5.43 43.95 12.97
C LEU A 59 -6.72 43.18 12.67
N GLU A 60 -7.54 42.87 13.68
CA GLU A 60 -8.76 42.06 13.55
C GLU A 60 -8.50 40.64 13.03
N PHE A 61 -7.29 40.11 13.25
CA PHE A 61 -6.94 38.75 12.89
C PHE A 61 -6.88 37.84 14.12
N THR A 62 -7.47 36.66 13.98
CA THR A 62 -7.11 35.54 14.85
C THR A 62 -5.72 35.03 14.49
N ARG A 63 -5.03 34.38 15.43
CA ARG A 63 -3.76 33.68 15.16
C ARG A 63 -3.87 32.74 13.95
N GLN A 64 -4.96 31.99 13.86
CA GLN A 64 -5.18 31.04 12.76
C GLN A 64 -5.30 31.76 11.41
N THR A 65 -6.02 32.88 11.36
CA THR A 65 -6.14 33.69 10.15
C THR A 65 -4.78 34.25 9.73
N ALA A 66 -4.02 34.82 10.67
CA ALA A 66 -2.67 35.33 10.39
C ALA A 66 -1.73 34.23 9.88
N ASP A 67 -1.75 33.04 10.51
CA ASP A 67 -0.95 31.90 10.07
C ASP A 67 -1.34 31.42 8.66
N LYS A 68 -2.63 31.45 8.30
CA LYS A 68 -3.08 31.11 6.92
C LYS A 68 -2.57 32.10 5.87
N PHE A 69 -2.55 33.40 6.19
CA PHE A 69 -1.96 34.41 5.29
C PHE A 69 -0.46 34.18 5.10
N ILE A 70 0.27 33.90 6.18
CA ILE A 70 1.71 33.56 6.12
C ILE A 70 1.92 32.32 5.25
N GLN A 71 1.17 31.24 5.50
CA GLN A 71 1.26 30.00 4.71
C GLN A 71 0.92 30.20 3.25
N ALA A 72 -0.07 31.04 2.93
CA ALA A 72 -0.40 31.39 1.56
C ALA A 72 0.80 32.04 0.86
N PHE A 73 1.48 32.98 1.52
CA PHE A 73 2.70 33.58 0.97
C PHE A 73 3.85 32.58 0.83
N GLU A 74 4.07 31.71 1.83
CA GLU A 74 5.16 30.74 1.80
C GLU A 74 4.99 29.68 0.70
N GLN A 75 3.75 29.24 0.45
CA GLN A 75 3.48 28.16 -0.49
C GLN A 75 3.19 28.64 -1.92
N PHE A 76 2.74 29.90 -2.08
CA PHE A 76 2.36 30.45 -3.39
C PHE A 76 3.20 31.65 -3.82
N GLY A 77 4.12 32.15 -2.98
CA GLY A 77 4.91 33.36 -3.27
C GLY A 77 5.75 33.26 -4.54
N ASP A 78 6.15 32.04 -4.93
CA ASP A 78 6.90 31.76 -6.15
C ASP A 78 6.03 31.24 -7.31
N VAL A 79 4.73 31.00 -7.06
CA VAL A 79 3.80 30.46 -8.05
C VAL A 79 3.39 31.57 -9.01
N ARG A 80 3.54 31.32 -10.31
CA ARG A 80 3.26 32.32 -11.34
C ARG A 80 1.75 32.53 -11.46
N ASP A 81 1.33 33.80 -11.43
CA ASP A 81 -0.04 34.25 -11.70
C ASP A 81 -1.12 33.63 -10.78
N VAL A 82 -0.93 33.59 -9.46
CA VAL A 82 -1.98 33.15 -8.51
C VAL A 82 -3.05 34.20 -8.19
N ALA A 83 -2.90 35.40 -8.72
CA ALA A 83 -3.76 36.54 -8.39
C ALA A 83 -5.22 36.37 -8.85
N HIS A 84 -5.48 35.50 -9.84
CA HIS A 84 -6.83 35.16 -10.27
C HIS A 84 -7.51 34.11 -9.37
N ILE A 85 -6.76 33.44 -8.50
CA ILE A 85 -7.28 32.44 -7.58
C ILE A 85 -7.94 33.14 -6.38
N GLN A 86 -9.21 32.84 -6.15
CA GLN A 86 -9.97 33.41 -5.04
C GLN A 86 -9.42 32.97 -3.68
N MET A 87 -9.44 33.86 -2.69
CA MET A 87 -8.97 33.64 -1.32
C MET A 87 -9.44 32.32 -0.70
N GLY A 88 -10.73 32.00 -0.90
CA GLY A 88 -11.31 30.75 -0.38
C GLY A 88 -10.59 29.52 -0.93
N LYS A 89 -10.21 29.51 -2.21
CA LYS A 89 -9.48 28.41 -2.83
C LYS A 89 -8.04 28.34 -2.34
N VAL A 90 -7.35 29.49 -2.24
CA VAL A 90 -5.98 29.55 -1.68
C VAL A 90 -5.94 28.92 -0.28
N PHE A 91 -6.90 29.26 0.58
CA PHE A 91 -6.98 28.72 1.94
C PHE A 91 -7.36 27.25 2.03
N GLU A 92 -8.03 26.69 1.01
CA GLU A 92 -8.19 25.24 0.91
C GLU A 92 -6.90 24.55 0.46
N MET A 93 -6.18 25.16 -0.50
CA MET A 93 -4.97 24.57 -1.04
C MET A 93 -3.78 24.61 -0.06
N ILE A 94 -3.66 25.62 0.81
CA ILE A 94 -2.59 25.61 1.85
C ILE A 94 -2.70 24.41 2.81
N GLN A 95 -3.87 23.78 2.89
CA GLN A 95 -4.12 22.59 3.71
C GLN A 95 -3.78 21.28 2.99
N LEU A 96 -3.43 21.34 1.71
CA LEU A 96 -2.91 20.18 0.99
C LEU A 96 -1.54 19.79 1.57
N PRO A 97 -1.17 18.50 1.53
CA PRO A 97 0.17 18.06 1.88
C PRO A 97 1.27 18.87 1.19
N TYR A 98 2.40 19.12 1.87
CA TYR A 98 3.52 19.93 1.35
C TYR A 98 4.23 19.27 0.16
N ASN A 99 4.11 17.95 0.00
CA ASN A 99 4.66 17.21 -1.14
C ASN A 99 3.84 17.38 -2.44
N ILE A 100 2.69 18.05 -2.39
CA ILE A 100 1.94 18.41 -3.58
C ILE A 100 2.43 19.76 -4.06
N ASP A 101 3.02 19.82 -5.24
CA ASP A 101 3.42 21.09 -5.85
C ASP A 101 2.18 21.95 -6.14
N ARG A 102 2.22 23.21 -5.71
CA ARG A 102 1.07 24.12 -5.82
C ARG A 102 0.81 24.57 -7.25
N GLN A 103 1.87 24.79 -8.03
CA GLN A 103 1.76 25.17 -9.43
C GLN A 103 1.16 24.01 -10.23
N GLU A 104 1.72 22.81 -10.08
CA GLU A 104 1.21 21.62 -10.76
C GLU A 104 -0.24 21.33 -10.36
N PHE A 105 -0.59 21.51 -9.08
CA PHE A 105 -1.95 21.29 -8.63
C PHE A 105 -2.95 22.28 -9.24
N ILE A 106 -2.56 23.54 -9.45
CA ILE A 106 -3.41 24.55 -10.07
C ILE A 106 -3.60 24.27 -11.57
N GLU A 107 -2.51 23.93 -12.27
CA GLU A 107 -2.49 23.76 -13.72
C GLU A 107 -3.15 22.45 -14.17
N ASN A 108 -2.98 21.37 -13.38
CA ASN A 108 -3.52 20.08 -13.75
C ASN A 108 -5.01 19.97 -13.41
N PRO A 109 -5.79 19.29 -14.26
CA PRO A 109 -7.20 19.08 -13.99
C PRO A 109 -7.42 17.92 -13.02
N HIS A 110 -8.47 18.04 -12.20
CA HIS A 110 -8.84 17.08 -11.16
C HIS A 110 -10.27 16.59 -11.36
N THR A 111 -10.53 15.33 -11.04
CA THR A 111 -11.89 14.77 -11.08
C THR A 111 -12.66 15.15 -9.82
N VAL A 112 -13.75 15.88 -10.00
CA VAL A 112 -14.66 16.27 -8.92
C VAL A 112 -15.50 15.06 -8.48
N PRO A 113 -15.42 14.61 -7.22
CA PRO A 113 -16.12 13.40 -6.77
C PRO A 113 -17.64 13.42 -6.96
N SER A 114 -18.31 14.52 -6.65
CA SER A 114 -19.78 14.60 -6.73
C SER A 114 -20.34 14.61 -8.16
N THR A 115 -19.60 15.19 -9.11
CA THR A 115 -20.09 15.38 -10.49
C THR A 115 -19.40 14.48 -11.51
N GLY A 116 -18.26 13.88 -11.15
CA GLY A 116 -17.40 13.13 -12.06
C GLY A 116 -16.70 13.99 -13.12
N GLN A 117 -16.88 15.31 -13.10
CA GLN A 117 -16.29 16.21 -14.08
C GLN A 117 -14.82 16.47 -13.78
N THR A 118 -14.01 16.55 -14.83
CA THR A 118 -12.60 16.92 -14.77
C THR A 118 -12.47 18.43 -14.94
N LYS A 119 -11.96 19.12 -13.92
CA LYS A 119 -11.86 20.60 -13.86
C LYS A 119 -10.52 21.05 -13.29
N THR A 120 -10.03 22.22 -13.71
CA THR A 120 -8.88 22.88 -13.06
C THR A 120 -9.33 23.61 -11.80
N VAL A 121 -8.37 24.05 -10.96
CA VAL A 121 -8.68 24.83 -9.75
C VAL A 121 -9.42 26.13 -10.08
N GLU A 122 -9.15 26.74 -11.23
CA GLU A 122 -9.81 27.97 -11.68
C GLU A 122 -11.31 27.75 -11.90
N ASP A 123 -11.69 26.65 -12.55
CA ASP A 123 -13.07 26.33 -12.90
C ASP A 123 -13.89 25.71 -11.75
N MET A 124 -13.22 25.18 -10.74
CA MET A 124 -13.88 24.56 -9.59
C MET A 124 -14.47 25.59 -8.62
N THR A 125 -15.58 25.26 -7.98
CA THR A 125 -16.04 25.97 -6.78
C THR A 125 -15.19 25.60 -5.57
N VAL A 126 -15.22 26.42 -4.50
CA VAL A 126 -14.55 26.09 -3.23
C VAL A 126 -15.06 24.75 -2.65
N ARG A 127 -16.35 24.44 -2.85
CA ARG A 127 -16.93 23.17 -2.40
C ARG A 127 -16.33 21.98 -3.16
N GLU A 128 -16.28 22.05 -4.48
CA GLU A 128 -15.68 21.00 -5.30
C GLU A 128 -14.19 20.82 -4.96
N LEU A 129 -13.47 21.91 -4.68
CA LEU A 129 -12.07 21.84 -4.26
C LEU A 129 -11.88 21.12 -2.93
N ARG A 130 -12.81 21.31 -1.97
CA ARG A 130 -12.83 20.54 -0.72
C ARG A 130 -13.05 19.06 -0.96
N GLU A 131 -13.91 18.71 -1.91
CA GLU A 131 -14.17 17.32 -2.29
C GLU A 131 -12.93 16.66 -2.90
N VAL A 132 -12.27 17.32 -3.86
CA VAL A 132 -11.01 16.83 -4.45
C VAL A 132 -9.93 16.67 -3.39
N LYS A 133 -9.75 17.67 -2.51
CA LYS A 133 -8.81 17.58 -1.38
C LYS A 133 -9.12 16.39 -0.47
N ALA A 134 -10.40 16.17 -0.15
CA ALA A 134 -10.82 15.05 0.70
C ALA A 134 -10.56 13.69 0.03
N ALA A 135 -10.82 13.58 -1.27
CA ALA A 135 -10.54 12.39 -2.05
C ALA A 135 -9.04 12.07 -2.07
N LEU A 136 -8.18 13.06 -2.36
CA LEU A 136 -6.73 12.89 -2.35
C LEU A 136 -6.21 12.43 -0.98
N LYS A 137 -6.74 13.00 0.10
CA LYS A 137 -6.36 12.58 1.46
C LYS A 137 -6.83 11.16 1.78
N ALA A 138 -8.00 10.76 1.31
CA ALA A 138 -8.51 9.40 1.50
C ALA A 138 -7.68 8.38 0.72
N GLU A 139 -7.33 8.69 -0.53
CA GLU A 139 -6.47 7.87 -1.38
C GLU A 139 -5.06 7.71 -0.78
N GLU A 140 -4.44 8.81 -0.34
CA GLU A 140 -3.13 8.76 0.33
C GLU A 140 -3.17 7.88 1.59
N LYS A 141 -4.23 8.01 2.40
CA LYS A 141 -4.41 7.18 3.59
C LYS A 141 -4.57 5.71 3.23
N ALA A 142 -5.41 5.39 2.25
CA ALA A 142 -5.62 4.03 1.78
C ALA A 142 -4.32 3.41 1.26
N ARG A 143 -3.54 4.17 0.49
CA ARG A 143 -2.24 3.74 -0.03
C ARG A 143 -1.25 3.43 1.10
N LYS A 144 -1.10 4.33 2.08
CA LYS A 144 -0.22 4.11 3.24
C LYS A 144 -0.65 2.90 4.07
N GLU A 145 -1.95 2.69 4.26
CA GLU A 145 -2.46 1.51 4.95
C GLU A 145 -2.15 0.22 4.18
N ALA A 146 -2.31 0.23 2.86
CA ALA A 146 -1.96 -0.90 2.00
C ALA A 146 -0.45 -1.20 2.03
N GLU A 147 0.39 -0.18 1.92
CA GLU A 147 1.86 -0.30 2.04
C GLU A 147 2.27 -0.89 3.40
N MET A 148 1.71 -0.39 4.50
CA MET A 148 1.99 -0.95 5.84
C MET A 148 1.51 -2.41 5.98
N ARG A 149 0.37 -2.77 5.40
CA ARG A 149 -0.11 -4.16 5.41
C ARG A 149 0.80 -5.07 4.61
N ALA A 150 1.25 -4.64 3.43
CA ALA A 150 2.18 -5.37 2.59
C ALA A 150 3.53 -5.58 3.30
N GLN A 151 4.07 -4.53 3.94
CA GLN A 151 5.32 -4.62 4.70
C GLN A 151 5.22 -5.61 5.87
N LYS A 152 4.12 -5.54 6.64
CA LYS A 152 3.88 -6.50 7.73
C LYS A 152 3.71 -7.94 7.22
N ALA A 153 3.12 -8.13 6.06
CA ALA A 153 2.99 -9.45 5.45
C ALA A 153 4.38 -9.99 5.05
N LEU A 154 5.24 -9.15 4.49
CA LEU A 154 6.62 -9.51 4.14
C LEU A 154 7.46 -9.87 5.37
N GLU A 155 7.38 -9.06 6.44
CA GLU A 155 8.05 -9.35 7.72
C GLU A 155 7.58 -10.68 8.31
N ARG A 156 6.26 -10.93 8.34
CA ARG A 156 5.70 -12.21 8.81
C ARG A 156 6.21 -13.39 7.99
N ALA A 157 6.29 -13.24 6.66
CA ALA A 157 6.80 -14.28 5.78
C ALA A 157 8.28 -14.58 6.06
N GLU A 158 9.10 -13.56 6.35
CA GLU A 158 10.52 -13.76 6.64
C GLU A 158 10.74 -14.43 8.01
N VAL A 159 10.00 -13.99 9.04
CA VAL A 159 10.05 -14.67 10.36
C VAL A 159 9.59 -16.12 10.23
N ALA A 160 8.58 -16.41 9.40
CA ALA A 160 8.16 -17.79 9.13
C ALA A 160 9.26 -18.63 8.47
N LYS A 161 10.02 -18.07 7.51
CA LYS A 161 11.17 -18.75 6.90
C LYS A 161 12.28 -19.03 7.91
N ASP A 162 12.60 -18.08 8.78
CA ASP A 162 13.65 -18.25 9.80
C ASP A 162 13.24 -19.26 10.87
N MET A 163 11.96 -19.29 11.25
CA MET A 163 11.40 -20.35 12.09
C MET A 163 11.54 -21.74 11.42
N LEU A 164 11.28 -21.85 10.12
CA LEU A 164 11.44 -23.10 9.37
C LEU A 164 12.91 -23.54 9.29
N ARG A 165 13.85 -22.59 9.07
CA ARG A 165 15.30 -22.87 9.05
C ARG A 165 15.80 -23.34 10.42
N SER A 166 15.43 -22.64 11.48
CA SER A 166 15.83 -23.01 12.85
C SER A 166 15.24 -24.35 13.28
N ASN A 167 14.01 -24.67 12.88
CA ASN A 167 13.42 -25.99 13.14
C ASN A 167 14.20 -27.11 12.43
N ARG A 168 14.58 -26.90 11.15
CA ARG A 168 15.41 -27.83 10.38
C ARG A 168 16.79 -28.07 11.02
N GLU A 169 17.39 -27.06 11.64
CA GLU A 169 18.67 -27.16 12.35
C GLU A 169 18.56 -27.87 13.71
N GLN A 170 17.42 -27.73 14.41
CA GLN A 170 17.13 -28.40 15.68
C GLN A 170 16.78 -29.89 15.49
N THR A 171 16.13 -30.25 14.37
CA THR A 171 15.94 -31.65 13.97
C THR A 171 17.22 -32.24 13.40
N LYS A 172 18.22 -32.49 14.25
CA LYS A 172 19.23 -33.50 13.96
C LYS A 172 18.58 -34.87 14.18
N THR A 173 18.21 -35.53 13.09
CA THR A 173 17.80 -36.94 13.14
C THR A 173 18.99 -37.77 13.60
N GLU A 174 18.98 -38.19 14.85
CA GLU A 174 19.90 -39.24 15.31
C GLU A 174 19.37 -40.57 14.77
N TYR A 175 20.14 -41.18 13.88
CA TYR A 175 19.84 -42.50 13.36
C TYR A 175 19.90 -43.49 14.52
N VAL A 176 18.74 -43.96 15.00
CA VAL A 176 18.65 -45.07 15.93
C VAL A 176 18.74 -46.34 15.10
N PRO A 177 19.81 -47.15 15.22
CA PRO A 177 19.91 -48.41 14.49
C PRO A 177 18.75 -49.31 14.91
N ASP A 178 17.83 -49.61 13.98
CA ASP A 178 16.73 -50.53 14.24
C ASP A 178 17.32 -51.93 14.50
N PRO A 179 17.10 -52.53 15.70
CA PRO A 179 17.69 -53.82 16.10
C PRO A 179 17.35 -54.96 15.14
N TRP A 180 16.30 -54.80 14.34
CA TRP A 180 15.76 -55.80 13.44
C TRP A 180 16.16 -55.57 11.97
N ILE A 181 17.00 -54.58 11.67
CA ILE A 181 17.50 -54.32 10.31
C ILE A 181 18.16 -55.58 9.73
N SER A 182 18.94 -56.30 10.54
CA SER A 182 19.58 -57.56 10.11
C SER A 182 18.56 -58.62 9.68
N ASP A 183 17.47 -58.78 10.45
CA ASP A 183 16.39 -59.74 10.14
C ASP A 183 15.53 -59.29 8.95
N ARG A 184 15.35 -57.97 8.79
CA ARG A 184 14.66 -57.40 7.62
C ARG A 184 15.50 -57.56 6.35
N LEU A 185 16.82 -57.35 6.45
CA LEU A 185 17.77 -57.49 5.34
C LEU A 185 17.89 -58.96 4.91
N LYS A 186 18.01 -59.90 5.85
CA LYS A 186 17.97 -61.35 5.55
C LYS A 186 16.70 -61.79 4.83
N ARG A 187 15.54 -61.24 5.20
CA ARG A 187 14.26 -61.51 4.51
C ARG A 187 14.24 -60.93 3.10
N TYR A 188 14.94 -59.82 2.88
CA TYR A 188 15.06 -59.17 1.59
C TYR A 188 16.04 -59.93 0.67
N GLU A 189 17.23 -60.28 1.18
CA GLU A 189 18.24 -61.12 0.50
C GLU A 189 17.67 -62.50 0.14
N ALA A 190 16.89 -63.12 1.03
CA ALA A 190 16.21 -64.39 0.74
C ALA A 190 15.14 -64.27 -0.35
N ARG A 191 14.60 -63.07 -0.58
CA ARG A 191 13.55 -62.81 -1.57
C ARG A 191 14.11 -62.29 -2.90
N TYR A 192 15.25 -61.61 -2.89
CA TYR A 192 15.78 -60.88 -4.05
C TYR A 192 17.26 -61.15 -4.39
N GLY A 193 17.98 -61.97 -3.61
CA GLY A 193 19.38 -62.33 -3.83
C GLY A 193 20.40 -61.40 -3.17
N ASP A 194 21.67 -61.85 -3.13
CA ASP A 194 22.81 -61.13 -2.56
C ASP A 194 23.30 -60.00 -3.48
N ILE A 195 23.71 -58.88 -2.90
CA ILE A 195 24.20 -57.71 -3.62
C ILE A 195 25.73 -57.71 -3.56
N ASP A 196 26.38 -58.79 -4.02
CA ASP A 196 27.83 -58.81 -4.12
C ASP A 196 28.28 -58.69 -5.58
N GLY A 197 28.46 -57.43 -5.99
CA GLY A 197 29.54 -57.01 -6.87
C GLY A 197 29.67 -57.64 -8.25
N THR A 198 28.78 -57.30 -9.19
CA THR A 198 29.21 -56.99 -10.55
C THR A 198 28.28 -55.93 -11.13
N VAL A 199 28.82 -54.72 -11.36
CA VAL A 199 28.07 -53.60 -11.94
C VAL A 199 27.72 -53.93 -13.39
N THR A 200 26.45 -54.20 -13.65
CA THR A 200 25.78 -53.85 -14.91
C THR A 200 24.28 -53.79 -14.67
N GLU A 201 23.74 -52.60 -14.42
CA GLU A 201 22.62 -52.05 -15.17
C GLU A 201 22.31 -50.62 -14.73
N ARG A 202 21.94 -49.80 -15.71
CA ARG A 202 21.65 -48.36 -15.62
C ARG A 202 20.71 -48.06 -14.44
N VAL A 203 20.91 -46.91 -13.80
CA VAL A 203 19.84 -46.23 -13.05
C VAL A 203 18.62 -46.18 -13.97
N SER A 204 17.66 -47.06 -13.71
CA SER A 204 16.38 -47.05 -14.40
C SER A 204 15.55 -45.93 -13.76
N ASN A 205 14.76 -45.22 -14.57
CA ASN A 205 13.83 -44.19 -14.11
C ASN A 205 12.97 -44.62 -12.90
N HIS A 206 12.84 -45.92 -12.63
CA HIS A 206 12.10 -46.46 -11.50
C HIS A 206 12.74 -46.13 -10.12
N ILE A 207 14.07 -46.09 -10.01
CA ILE A 207 14.76 -45.85 -8.72
C ILE A 207 14.65 -44.37 -8.31
N GLU A 208 14.72 -43.44 -9.28
CA GLU A 208 14.53 -42.02 -9.04
C GLU A 208 13.06 -41.66 -8.78
N VAL A 209 12.12 -42.33 -9.46
CA VAL A 209 10.67 -42.11 -9.28
C VAL A 209 10.16 -42.67 -7.95
N ASP A 210 10.65 -43.82 -7.51
CA ASP A 210 10.26 -44.40 -6.20
C ASP A 210 10.80 -43.56 -5.03
N GLY A 211 12.05 -43.09 -5.11
CA GLY A 211 12.61 -42.18 -4.09
C GLY A 211 11.88 -40.83 -4.04
N ALA A 212 11.45 -40.30 -5.19
CA ALA A 212 10.61 -39.10 -5.25
C ALA A 212 9.21 -39.34 -4.66
N ALA A 213 8.66 -40.54 -4.80
CA ALA A 213 7.37 -40.91 -4.20
C ALA A 213 7.46 -41.02 -2.66
N GLU A 214 8.56 -41.58 -2.14
CA GLU A 214 8.84 -41.62 -0.69
C GLU A 214 9.01 -40.21 -0.11
N GLN A 215 9.80 -39.35 -0.75
CA GLN A 215 9.96 -37.94 -0.31
C GLN A 215 8.63 -37.18 -0.36
N PHE A 216 7.82 -37.38 -1.40
CA PHE A 216 6.50 -36.78 -1.49
C PHE A 216 5.57 -37.26 -0.35
N ALA A 217 5.63 -38.54 0.03
CA ALA A 217 4.84 -39.07 1.14
C ALA A 217 5.24 -38.44 2.49
N ASP A 218 6.55 -38.26 2.73
CA ASP A 218 7.07 -37.60 3.92
C ASP A 218 6.67 -36.11 4.00
N ASP A 219 6.73 -35.40 2.86
CA ASP A 219 6.32 -34.00 2.77
C ASP A 219 4.81 -33.85 3.05
N VAL A 220 3.98 -34.75 2.51
CA VAL A 220 2.53 -34.77 2.78
C VAL A 220 2.25 -35.11 4.24
N GLN A 221 2.95 -36.06 4.84
CA GLN A 221 2.79 -36.39 6.26
C GLN A 221 3.15 -35.20 7.15
N THR A 222 4.23 -34.49 6.82
CA THR A 222 4.66 -33.28 7.53
C THR A 222 3.62 -32.17 7.43
N LEU A 223 3.05 -31.95 6.23
CA LEU A 223 1.96 -31.00 6.02
C LEU A 223 0.74 -31.35 6.89
N LEU A 224 0.32 -32.61 6.89
CA LEU A 224 -0.83 -33.08 7.67
C LEU A 224 -0.61 -32.87 9.18
N LEU A 225 0.58 -33.18 9.70
CA LEU A 225 0.90 -32.99 11.11
C LEU A 225 0.87 -31.52 11.52
N ASN A 226 1.44 -30.63 10.70
CA ASN A 226 1.48 -29.19 10.99
C ASN A 226 0.09 -28.56 11.03
N TYR A 227 -0.87 -29.07 10.26
CA TYR A 227 -2.21 -28.50 10.11
C TYR A 227 -3.35 -29.36 10.65
N ALA A 228 -3.06 -30.48 11.32
CA ALA A 228 -4.06 -31.39 11.92
C ALA A 228 -5.03 -30.70 12.89
N HIS A 229 -4.62 -29.59 13.49
CA HIS A 229 -5.46 -28.80 14.39
C HIS A 229 -6.65 -28.15 13.63
N LEU A 230 -6.48 -27.78 12.37
CA LEU A 230 -7.52 -27.15 11.55
C LEU A 230 -8.68 -28.10 11.22
N THR A 231 -8.47 -29.41 11.24
CA THR A 231 -9.52 -30.41 10.99
C THR A 231 -10.30 -30.80 12.24
N THR A 232 -9.82 -30.40 13.42
CA THR A 232 -10.30 -30.94 14.71
C THR A 232 -10.91 -29.85 15.59
N PHE A 233 -10.37 -28.63 15.55
CA PHE A 233 -10.78 -27.55 16.44
C PHE A 233 -11.57 -26.47 15.71
N LYS A 234 -12.90 -26.49 15.85
CA LYS A 234 -13.78 -25.42 15.34
C LYS A 234 -13.40 -24.03 15.88
N ALA A 235 -12.82 -23.99 17.09
CA ALA A 235 -12.31 -22.76 17.71
C ALA A 235 -11.20 -22.07 16.88
N SER A 236 -10.50 -22.79 16.01
CA SER A 236 -9.50 -22.21 15.10
C SER A 236 -10.11 -21.26 14.06
N PHE A 237 -11.43 -21.29 13.87
CA PHE A 237 -12.16 -20.44 12.93
C PHE A 237 -13.19 -19.52 13.61
N THR A 238 -13.29 -19.54 14.94
CA THR A 238 -14.22 -18.65 15.66
C THR A 238 -13.60 -17.26 15.82
N GLY A 239 -14.29 -16.22 15.34
CA GLY A 239 -13.85 -14.83 15.49
C GLY A 239 -12.78 -14.37 14.49
N ILE A 240 -12.54 -15.14 13.42
CA ILE A 240 -11.69 -14.70 12.31
C ILE A 240 -12.41 -13.65 11.45
N SER A 241 -11.66 -12.79 10.77
CA SER A 241 -12.22 -11.83 9.82
C SER A 241 -12.72 -12.52 8.55
N ASP A 242 -13.67 -11.89 7.85
CA ASP A 242 -14.17 -12.37 6.55
C ASP A 242 -13.01 -12.55 5.55
N GLU A 243 -12.04 -11.63 5.54
CA GLU A 243 -10.83 -11.74 4.71
C GLU A 243 -9.99 -12.98 5.05
N ALA A 244 -9.82 -13.30 6.34
CA ALA A 244 -9.09 -14.49 6.76
C ALA A 244 -9.86 -15.77 6.41
N TYR A 245 -11.19 -15.75 6.53
CA TYR A 245 -12.06 -16.85 6.12
C TYR A 245 -11.94 -17.14 4.62
N GLU A 246 -12.07 -16.12 3.78
CA GLU A 246 -11.94 -16.24 2.32
C GLU A 246 -10.56 -16.74 1.89
N ASN A 247 -9.50 -16.33 2.59
CA ASN A 247 -8.15 -16.84 2.35
C ASN A 247 -8.04 -18.35 2.65
N TYR A 248 -8.66 -18.83 3.73
CA TYR A 248 -8.71 -20.27 4.03
C TYR A 248 -9.50 -21.04 2.98
N VAL A 249 -10.67 -20.54 2.57
CA VAL A 249 -11.51 -21.17 1.54
C VAL A 249 -10.75 -21.27 0.22
N THR A 250 -10.19 -20.15 -0.26
CA THR A 250 -9.46 -20.10 -1.53
C THR A 250 -8.24 -21.03 -1.51
N SER A 251 -7.50 -21.08 -0.40
CA SER A 251 -6.33 -21.95 -0.27
C SER A 251 -6.70 -23.44 -0.26
N LEU A 252 -7.81 -23.79 0.39
CA LEU A 252 -8.32 -25.17 0.41
C LEU A 252 -8.84 -25.59 -0.96
N ASP A 253 -9.49 -24.70 -1.70
CA ASP A 253 -9.97 -25.01 -3.05
C ASP A 253 -8.81 -25.19 -4.04
N ALA A 254 -7.78 -24.34 -3.98
CA ALA A 254 -6.56 -24.53 -4.76
C ALA A 254 -5.86 -25.87 -4.45
N LEU A 255 -5.80 -26.26 -3.17
CA LEU A 255 -5.23 -27.54 -2.76
C LEU A 255 -6.04 -28.73 -3.30
N LYS A 256 -7.38 -28.66 -3.27
CA LYS A 256 -8.25 -29.68 -3.87
C LYS A 256 -8.03 -29.80 -5.38
N GLU A 257 -7.96 -28.67 -6.09
CA GLU A 257 -7.71 -28.67 -7.53
C GLU A 257 -6.36 -29.30 -7.88
N PHE A 258 -5.31 -28.98 -7.11
CA PHE A 258 -4.00 -29.58 -7.26
C PHE A 258 -4.03 -31.11 -7.06
N ILE A 259 -4.62 -31.57 -5.96
CA ILE A 259 -4.76 -33.01 -5.64
C ILE A 259 -5.56 -33.74 -6.74
N ASN A 260 -6.67 -33.17 -7.18
CA ASN A 260 -7.49 -33.74 -8.27
C ASN A 260 -6.71 -33.76 -9.60
N GLY A 261 -5.85 -32.76 -9.84
CA GLY A 261 -4.91 -32.75 -10.96
C GLY A 261 -3.92 -33.90 -10.90
N MET A 262 -3.28 -34.09 -9.75
CA MET A 262 -2.34 -35.19 -9.52
C MET A 262 -2.99 -36.56 -9.69
N GLN A 263 -4.18 -36.76 -9.12
CA GLN A 263 -4.92 -38.03 -9.23
C GLN A 263 -5.27 -38.34 -10.69
N ARG A 264 -5.72 -37.36 -11.47
CA ARG A 264 -5.96 -37.56 -12.92
C ARG A 264 -4.70 -38.01 -13.67
N VAL A 265 -3.54 -37.44 -13.33
CA VAL A 265 -2.26 -37.84 -13.95
C VAL A 265 -1.88 -39.25 -13.53
N LEU A 266 -2.02 -39.61 -12.25
CA LEU A 266 -1.71 -40.93 -11.73
C LEU A 266 -2.64 -42.02 -12.28
N ASP A 267 -3.94 -41.75 -12.39
CA ASP A 267 -4.93 -42.69 -12.93
C ASP A 267 -4.75 -42.90 -14.44
N GLY A 268 -4.23 -41.89 -15.14
CA GLY A 268 -3.88 -41.96 -16.57
C GLY A 268 -2.53 -42.62 -16.85
N ALA A 269 -1.69 -42.84 -15.83
CA ALA A 269 -0.35 -43.41 -16.00
C ALA A 269 -0.41 -44.96 -16.05
N PRO A 270 0.21 -45.61 -17.06
CA PRO A 270 0.22 -47.06 -17.14
C PRO A 270 1.04 -47.64 -15.97
N ARG A 271 0.39 -48.48 -15.15
CA ARG A 271 1.08 -49.20 -14.07
C ARG A 271 1.95 -50.32 -14.67
N GLY A 272 3.26 -50.25 -14.45
CA GLY A 272 4.18 -51.36 -14.72
C GLY A 272 4.45 -51.68 -16.20
N LYS A 273 4.35 -50.72 -17.13
CA LYS A 273 4.85 -50.91 -18.50
C LYS A 273 5.95 -49.90 -18.83
N THR A 274 7.16 -50.43 -19.01
CA THR A 274 8.29 -49.76 -19.63
C THR A 274 7.95 -49.45 -21.09
N GLU A 275 7.68 -48.19 -21.41
CA GLU A 275 7.88 -47.75 -22.80
C GLU A 275 9.39 -47.54 -22.96
N VAL A 276 10.03 -48.52 -23.61
CA VAL A 276 11.37 -48.36 -24.14
C VAL A 276 11.26 -47.35 -25.28
N ILE A 277 11.61 -46.10 -25.01
CA ILE A 277 11.84 -45.12 -26.06
C ILE A 277 13.25 -45.39 -26.57
N ASP A 278 13.35 -46.12 -27.68
CA ASP A 278 14.59 -46.19 -28.46
C ASP A 278 14.87 -44.80 -29.04
N ILE A 279 16.04 -44.25 -28.71
CA ILE A 279 16.62 -43.06 -29.35
C ILE A 279 17.61 -43.54 -30.42
#